data_AF-A0A9E3XZS0-F1
#
_entry.id   AF-A0A9E3XZS0-F1
#
_cell.length_a   1.000
_cell.length_b   1.000
_cell.length_c   1.000
_cell.angle_alpha   90.00
_cell.angle_beta   90.00
_cell.angle_gamma   90.00
#
_symmetry.space_group_name_H-M   'P 1'
#
loop_
_entity.id
_entity.type
_entity.pdbx_description
1 polymer ?
#
loop_
_entity_poly.entity_id
_entity_poly.type
_entity_poly.pdbx_seq_one_letter_code
_entity_poly.pdbx_strand_id
1 'polypeptide(L)'
;DGVYLSVETVEDYGLLANQSLDDLLAGGGEREVYGAEQKRHPADFALWKLSKPGEPSWPSPWGDGRPGWHSECVVMSLDLLGEGFDLHCGGMDLKFPH
;
A
#
# COMPACT_ATOMS: atom_id res chain seq x y z
N ASP A 1 -2.69 -2.76 -13.79
CA ASP A 1 -1.70 -3.85 -13.71
C ASP A 1 -1.77 -4.55 -12.35
N GLY A 2 -2.94 -4.54 -11.71
CA GLY A 2 -3.12 -5.03 -10.34
C GLY A 2 -4.38 -4.45 -9.70
N VAL A 3 -4.50 -4.68 -8.40
CA VAL A 3 -5.54 -4.13 -7.51
C VAL A 3 -4.88 -3.09 -6.60
N TYR A 4 -5.55 -1.96 -6.39
CA TYR A 4 -5.02 -0.81 -5.66
C TYR A 4 -6.01 -0.33 -4.60
N LEU A 5 -5.48 0.17 -3.47
CA LEU A 5 -6.27 0.90 -2.50
C LEU A 5 -6.43 2.35 -2.98
N SER A 6 -7.66 2.84 -3.00
CA SER A 6 -7.95 4.24 -3.29
C SER A 6 -7.82 5.05 -2.02
N VAL A 7 -6.75 5.84 -1.89
CA VAL A 7 -6.46 6.57 -0.64
C VAL A 7 -7.51 7.64 -0.33
N GLU A 8 -8.18 8.18 -1.35
CA GLU A 8 -9.28 9.13 -1.21
C GLU A 8 -10.53 8.52 -0.55
N THR A 9 -10.62 7.19 -0.47
CA THR A 9 -11.73 6.49 0.19
C THR A 9 -11.47 6.21 1.68
N VAL A 10 -10.27 6.53 2.18
CA VAL A 10 -9.88 6.32 3.57
C VAL A 10 -9.97 7.64 4.32
N GLU A 11 -10.90 7.73 5.27
CA GLU A 11 -11.01 8.88 6.16
C GLU A 11 -9.71 9.05 6.97
N ASP A 12 -9.29 10.31 7.13
CA ASP A 12 -8.06 10.68 7.84
C ASP A 12 -6.76 10.02 7.35
N TYR A 13 -6.69 9.65 6.06
CA TYR A 13 -5.45 9.10 5.48
C TYR A 13 -4.27 10.08 5.67
N GLY A 14 -3.21 9.59 6.33
CA GLY A 14 -2.04 10.38 6.70
C GLY A 14 -1.97 10.80 8.17
N LEU A 15 -3.00 10.46 8.99
CA LEU A 15 -3.07 10.80 10.42
C LEU A 15 -1.82 10.38 11.20
N LEU A 16 -1.31 9.16 11.01
CA LEU A 16 -0.11 8.67 11.71
C LEU A 16 1.12 9.54 11.37
N ALA A 17 1.28 9.88 10.09
CA ALA A 17 2.37 10.71 9.60
C ALA A 17 2.22 12.18 10.03
N ASN A 18 1.01 12.61 10.39
CA ASN A 18 0.61 14.00 10.55
C ASN A 18 0.87 14.81 9.27
N GLN A 19 0.43 14.25 8.14
CA GLN A 19 0.56 14.82 6.80
C GLN A 19 -0.78 14.72 6.08
N SER A 20 -1.18 15.79 5.40
CA SER A 20 -2.35 15.76 4.51
C SER A 20 -2.02 15.06 3.20
N LEU A 21 -3.02 14.63 2.43
CA LEU A 21 -2.81 14.05 1.11
C LEU A 21 -2.00 14.97 0.18
N ASP A 22 -2.21 16.28 0.28
CA ASP A 22 -1.45 17.29 -0.46
C ASP A 22 0.02 17.33 -0.03
N ASP A 23 0.30 17.24 1.26
CA ASP A 23 1.68 17.16 1.79
C ASP A 23 2.38 15.89 1.29
N LEU A 24 1.66 14.77 1.21
CA LEU A 24 2.18 13.50 0.71
C LEU A 24 2.55 13.58 -0.77
N LEU A 25 1.72 14.25 -1.58
CA LEU A 25 2.00 14.48 -3.00
C LEU A 25 3.18 15.43 -3.20
N ALA A 26 3.30 16.47 -2.38
CA ALA A 26 4.40 17.43 -2.45
C ALA A 26 5.73 16.84 -1.97
N GLY A 27 5.72 16.02 -0.92
CA GLY A 27 6.90 15.39 -0.33
C GLY A 27 7.34 14.09 -1.02
N GLY A 28 6.44 13.42 -1.75
CA GLY A 28 6.72 12.19 -2.48
C GLY A 28 7.65 12.37 -3.68
N GLY A 29 7.84 13.60 -4.14
CA GLY A 29 8.52 13.93 -5.39
C GLY A 29 7.82 13.31 -6.61
N GLU A 30 8.35 13.57 -7.81
CA GLU A 30 8.06 12.77 -8.99
C GLU A 30 8.63 11.34 -8.82
N ARG A 31 8.26 10.63 -7.75
CA ARG A 31 8.36 9.17 -7.74
C ARG A 31 7.40 8.73 -8.83
N GLU A 32 7.93 8.55 -10.04
CA GLU A 32 7.31 7.77 -11.10
C GLU A 32 6.93 6.43 -10.50
N VAL A 33 5.70 6.35 -9.97
CA VAL A 33 5.20 5.06 -9.53
C VAL A 33 4.99 4.31 -10.82
N TYR A 34 5.83 3.32 -11.09
CA TYR A 34 5.67 2.46 -12.25
C TYR A 34 4.20 1.97 -12.31
N GLY A 35 3.46 2.39 -13.35
CA GLY A 35 2.01 2.19 -13.46
C GLY A 35 1.12 3.36 -13.00
N ALA A 36 1.66 4.56 -12.76
CA ALA A 36 0.93 5.76 -12.33
C ALA A 36 -0.23 6.13 -13.27
N GLU A 37 -0.08 5.91 -14.58
CA GLU A 37 -1.13 6.17 -15.57
C GLU A 37 -2.39 5.32 -15.36
N GLN A 38 -2.30 4.22 -14.61
CA GLN A 38 -3.43 3.31 -14.36
C GLN A 38 -4.07 3.54 -12.98
N LYS A 39 -3.52 4.44 -12.17
CA LYS A 39 -4.07 4.80 -10.86
C LYS A 39 -5.12 5.89 -11.02
N ARG A 40 -6.11 5.90 -10.13
CA ARG A 40 -7.09 6.99 -10.08
C ARG A 40 -6.50 8.20 -9.38
N HIS A 41 -5.74 7.96 -8.31
CA HIS A 41 -5.01 8.98 -7.58
C HIS A 41 -3.51 8.62 -7.48
N PRO A 42 -2.56 9.58 -7.59
CA PRO A 42 -1.13 9.27 -7.61
C PRO A 42 -0.63 8.52 -6.36
N ALA A 43 -1.24 8.82 -5.21
CA ALA A 43 -0.94 8.20 -3.93
C ALA A 43 -1.60 6.82 -3.71
N ASP A 44 -2.43 6.32 -4.63
CA ASP A 44 -2.98 4.96 -4.56
C ASP A 44 -1.83 3.94 -4.55
N PHE A 45 -1.90 2.92 -3.71
CA PHE A 45 -0.87 1.88 -3.63
C PHE A 45 -1.44 0.50 -3.90
N ALA A 46 -0.58 -0.39 -4.38
CA ALA A 46 -1.00 -1.72 -4.78
C ALA A 46 -1.31 -2.60 -3.57
N LEU A 47 -2.45 -3.27 -3.61
CA LEU A 47 -2.79 -4.39 -2.74
C LEU A 47 -2.35 -5.72 -3.39
N TRP A 48 -2.45 -5.79 -4.72
CA TRP A 48 -2.06 -6.93 -5.53
C TRP A 48 -1.42 -6.44 -6.82
N LYS A 49 -0.26 -6.98 -7.19
CA LYS A 49 0.39 -6.72 -8.49
C LYS A 49 0.34 -7.97 -9.35
N LEU A 50 -0.13 -7.82 -10.59
CA LEU A 50 -0.05 -8.90 -11.56
C LEU A 50 1.42 -9.21 -11.86
N SER A 51 1.77 -10.49 -11.89
CA SER A 51 3.16 -10.91 -12.09
C SER A 51 3.53 -10.84 -13.57
N LYS A 52 4.77 -10.41 -13.85
CA LYS A 52 5.34 -10.48 -15.20
C LYS A 52 5.90 -11.88 -15.48
N PRO A 53 6.08 -12.28 -16.75
CA PRO A 53 6.72 -13.55 -17.08
C PRO A 53 8.08 -13.71 -16.39
N GLY A 54 8.26 -14.81 -15.66
CA GLY A 54 9.50 -15.11 -14.93
C GLY A 54 9.54 -14.59 -13.48
N GLU A 55 8.54 -13.83 -13.02
CA GLU A 55 8.42 -13.44 -11.62
C GLU A 55 7.66 -14.50 -10.80
N PRO A 56 7.94 -14.64 -9.49
CA PRO A 56 7.09 -15.42 -8.59
C PRO A 56 5.64 -14.94 -8.66
N SER A 57 4.70 -15.89 -8.63
CA SER A 57 3.27 -15.61 -8.68
C SER A 57 2.46 -16.63 -7.90
N TRP A 58 1.32 -16.18 -7.41
CA TRP A 58 0.29 -16.97 -6.75
C TRP A 58 -1.06 -16.72 -7.42
N PRO A 59 -1.95 -17.72 -7.50
CA PRO A 59 -3.27 -17.55 -8.07
C PRO A 59 -4.16 -16.68 -7.17
N SER A 60 -4.99 -15.84 -7.77
CA SER A 60 -6.00 -15.04 -7.07
C SER A 60 -7.25 -14.82 -7.95
N PRO A 61 -8.38 -14.37 -7.40
CA PRO A 61 -9.56 -13.98 -8.18
C PRO A 61 -9.31 -12.89 -9.22
N TRP A 62 -8.21 -12.12 -9.07
CA TRP A 62 -7.83 -11.03 -9.96
C TRP A 62 -6.72 -11.42 -10.94
N GLY A 63 -6.34 -12.70 -10.97
CA GLY A 63 -5.26 -13.24 -11.79
C GLY A 63 -3.96 -13.47 -11.00
N ASP A 64 -3.03 -14.16 -11.65
CA ASP A 64 -1.74 -14.53 -11.07
C ASP A 64 -0.91 -13.28 -10.75
N GLY A 65 -0.38 -13.23 -9.53
CA GLY A 65 0.29 -12.05 -9.02
C GLY A 65 0.96 -12.25 -7.68
N ARG A 66 1.25 -11.14 -7.02
CA ARG A 66 1.87 -11.09 -5.70
C ARG A 66 1.30 -9.95 -4.86
N PRO A 67 1.33 -10.08 -3.52
CA PRO A 67 0.88 -9.01 -2.64
C PRO A 67 1.67 -7.72 -2.86
N GLY A 68 1.00 -6.60 -2.60
CA GLY A 68 1.66 -5.31 -2.44
C GLY A 68 2.33 -5.21 -1.07
N TRP A 69 3.43 -4.45 -1.00
CA TRP A 69 4.29 -4.36 0.18
C TRP A 69 3.53 -4.04 1.48
N HIS A 70 2.61 -3.06 1.44
CA HIS A 70 1.85 -2.61 2.62
C HIS A 70 0.90 -3.67 3.17
N SER A 71 0.29 -4.48 2.28
CA SER A 71 -0.78 -5.40 2.66
C SER A 71 -0.28 -6.59 3.45
N GLU A 72 0.96 -7.01 3.25
CA GLU A 72 1.54 -8.19 3.92
C GLU A 72 1.51 -8.03 5.46
N CYS A 73 2.04 -6.91 5.97
CA CYS A 73 2.09 -6.63 7.41
C CYS A 73 0.69 -6.48 8.03
N VAL A 74 -0.25 -5.86 7.31
CA VAL A 74 -1.64 -5.74 7.77
C VAL A 74 -2.29 -7.11 7.93
N VAL A 75 -2.21 -7.96 6.91
CA VAL A 75 -2.85 -9.29 6.93
C VAL A 75 -2.20 -10.18 8.00
N MET A 76 -0.86 -10.21 8.06
CA MET A 76 -0.16 -11.06 9.03
C MET A 76 -0.40 -10.60 10.48
N SER A 77 -0.38 -9.29 10.75
CA SER A 77 -0.58 -8.79 12.12
C SER A 77 -1.99 -9.08 12.62
N LEU A 78 -3.01 -8.87 11.79
CA LEU A 78 -4.40 -9.16 12.17
C LEU A 78 -4.66 -10.67 12.32
N ASP A 79 -4.07 -11.52 11.46
CA ASP A 79 -4.21 -12.98 11.57
C ASP A 79 -3.54 -13.54 12.84
N LEU A 80 -2.35 -13.03 13.19
CA LEU A 80 -1.57 -13.53 14.32
C LEU A 80 -1.95 -12.91 15.67
N LEU A 81 -2.31 -11.61 15.68
CA LEU A 81 -2.51 -10.83 16.91
C LEU A 81 -3.97 -10.43 17.12
N GLY A 82 -4.81 -10.50 16.09
CA GLY A 82 -6.19 -10.04 16.12
C GLY A 82 -6.35 -8.53 16.02
N GLU A 83 -7.59 -8.07 16.03
CA GLU A 83 -7.91 -6.64 16.10
C GLU A 83 -7.60 -6.08 17.49
N GLY A 84 -7.12 -4.83 17.55
CA GLY A 84 -6.90 -4.12 18.81
C GLY A 84 -5.65 -4.54 19.60
N PHE A 85 -4.66 -5.16 18.96
CA PHE A 85 -3.37 -5.46 19.60
C PHE A 85 -2.64 -4.18 20.06
N ASP A 86 -1.86 -4.29 21.13
CA ASP A 86 -1.45 -3.11 21.91
C ASP A 86 -0.42 -2.20 21.20
N LEU A 87 0.56 -2.79 20.51
CA LEU A 87 1.72 -2.06 19.98
C LEU A 87 2.05 -2.48 18.55
N HIS A 88 2.05 -1.51 17.65
CA HIS A 88 2.60 -1.61 16.30
C HIS A 88 3.83 -0.72 16.20
N CYS A 89 5.01 -1.29 16.00
CA CYS A 89 6.29 -0.58 16.04
C CYS A 89 7.12 -0.80 14.77
N GLY A 90 8.06 0.10 14.51
CA GLY A 90 8.96 0.05 13.36
C GLY A 90 9.99 1.18 13.40
N GLY A 91 10.84 1.26 12.38
CA GLY A 91 11.74 2.40 12.19
C GLY A 91 10.98 3.68 11.83
N MET A 92 11.60 4.85 12.04
CA MET A 92 10.99 6.15 11.68
C MET A 92 10.71 6.27 10.18
N ASP A 93 11.49 5.58 9.36
CA ASP A 93 11.34 5.46 7.91
C ASP A 93 10.06 4.71 7.51
N LEU A 94 9.52 3.85 8.39
CA LEU A 94 8.28 3.12 8.16
C LEU A 94 7.03 3.93 8.53
N LYS A 95 7.18 5.11 9.14
CA LYS A 95 6.03 5.97 9.52
C LYS A 95 5.13 6.32 8.31
N PHE A 96 5.74 6.44 7.13
CA PHE A 96 5.06 6.60 5.86
C PHE A 96 6.04 6.23 4.72
N PRO A 97 5.62 5.51 3.66
CA PRO A 97 4.26 5.07 3.35
C PRO A 97 3.92 3.64 3.82
N HIS A 98 4.80 2.98 4.60
CA HIS A 98 4.64 1.55 4.92
C HIS A 98 3.30 1.28 5.60
#